data_AF-A0A932DWC2-F1
#
_entry.id   AF-A0A932DWC2-F1
#
_cell.length_a   1.000
_cell.length_b   1.000
_cell.length_c   1.000
_cell.angle_alpha   90.00
_cell.angle_beta   90.00
_cell.angle_gamma   90.00
#
_symmetry.space_group_name_H-M   'P 1'
#
loop_
_entity.id
_entity.type
_entity.pdbx_description
1 polymer ?
#
loop_
_entity_poly.entity_id
_entity_poly.type
_entity_poly.pdbx_seq_one_letter_code
_entity_poly.pdbx_strand_id
1 'polypeptide(L)' 'MKNKRIMESIVPSRYRISIHPNFDDHTFKGEETIYLKIRSVSRNIELHSVDLKLSDVFCRFKGGESK' A
#
# COMPACT_ATOMS: atom_id res chain seq x y z
N MET A 1 -15.87 -9.77 -15.45
CA MET A 1 -14.53 -9.70 -14.81
C MET A 1 -14.61 -10.41 -13.47
N LYS A 2 -13.74 -11.39 -13.19
CA LYS A 2 -13.73 -12.09 -11.89
C LYS A 2 -13.07 -11.21 -10.83
N ASN A 3 -13.76 -10.93 -9.73
CA ASN A 3 -13.17 -10.28 -8.55
C ASN A 3 -12.15 -11.22 -7.89
N LYS A 4 -10.86 -10.99 -8.12
CA LYS A 4 -9.79 -11.73 -7.42
C LYS A 4 -9.66 -11.16 -6.01
N ARG A 5 -10.12 -11.92 -5.02
CA ARG A 5 -9.94 -11.60 -3.60
C ARG A 5 -8.46 -11.71 -3.23
N ILE A 6 -7.92 -10.67 -2.58
CA ILE A 6 -6.55 -10.67 -2.04
C ILE A 6 -6.47 -11.62 -0.83
N MET A 7 -5.27 -12.15 -0.59
CA MET A 7 -4.98 -13.03 0.56
C MET A 7 -5.43 -12.42 1.89
N GLU A 8 -6.01 -13.24 2.78
CA GLU A 8 -6.42 -12.80 4.13
C GLU A 8 -5.26 -12.80 5.15
N SER A 9 -4.09 -13.33 4.77
CA SER A 9 -2.91 -13.45 5.62
C SER A 9 -2.21 -12.13 5.90
N ILE A 10 -2.45 -11.10 5.09
CA ILE A 10 -1.88 -9.76 5.24
C ILE A 10 -3.04 -8.78 5.27
N VAL A 11 -3.29 -8.15 6.41
CA VAL A 11 -4.40 -7.22 6.58
C VAL A 11 -3.90 -5.81 6.86
N PRO A 12 -4.43 -4.78 6.19
CA PRO A 12 -4.11 -3.41 6.52
C PRO A 12 -4.70 -3.05 7.88
N SER A 13 -3.97 -2.25 8.62
CA SER A 13 -4.36 -1.75 9.95
C SER A 13 -4.56 -0.25 9.95
N ARG A 14 -3.85 0.48 9.08
CA ARG A 14 -3.96 1.93 8.91
C ARG A 14 -3.44 2.32 7.53
N TYR A 15 -4.04 3.35 6.97
CA TYR A 15 -3.53 4.06 5.80
C TYR A 15 -3.15 5.48 6.19
N ARG A 16 -2.07 5.97 5.59
CA ARG A 16 -1.76 7.39 5.53
C ARG A 16 -1.63 7.75 4.06
N ILE A 17 -2.53 8.59 3.58
CA ILE A 17 -2.63 8.96 2.16
C ILE A 17 -2.46 10.47 2.08
N SER A 18 -1.62 10.91 1.16
CA SER A 18 -1.45 12.31 0.80
C SER A 18 -1.60 12.45 -0.70
N ILE A 19 -2.50 13.33 -1.12
CA ILE A 19 -2.80 13.59 -2.54
C ILE A 19 -2.52 15.07 -2.79
N HIS A 20 -1.74 15.34 -3.83
CA HIS A 20 -1.39 16.65 -4.33
C HIS A 20 -1.96 16.76 -5.74
N PRO A 21 -3.22 17.22 -5.88
CA PRO A 21 -3.84 17.42 -7.18
C PRO A 21 -3.18 18.61 -7.89
N ASN A 22 -3.06 18.50 -9.21
CA ASN A 22 -2.76 19.62 -10.09
C ASN A 22 -4.01 19.90 -10.94
N PHE A 23 -4.61 21.07 -10.70
CA PHE A 23 -5.86 21.45 -11.35
C PHE A 23 -5.66 22.01 -12.76
N ASP A 24 -4.43 22.43 -13.11
CA ASP A 24 -4.13 22.99 -14.42
C ASP A 24 -3.96 21.91 -15.48
N ASP A 25 -3.37 20.76 -15.12
CA ASP A 25 -3.13 19.63 -16.02
C ASP A 25 -4.08 18.44 -15.78
N HIS A 26 -5.00 18.58 -14.82
CA HIS A 26 -5.95 17.54 -14.39
C HIS A 26 -5.26 16.23 -13.96
N THR A 27 -4.07 16.32 -13.36
CA THR A 27 -3.34 15.17 -12.81
C THR A 27 -3.27 15.23 -11.28
N PHE A 28 -2.69 14.19 -10.68
CA PHE A 28 -2.30 14.23 -9.28
C PHE A 28 -1.00 13.47 -9.04
N LYS A 29 -0.33 13.84 -7.96
CA LYS A 29 0.77 13.07 -7.36
C LYS A 29 0.43 12.80 -5.92
N GLY A 30 1.07 11.82 -5.30
CA GLY A 30 0.79 11.50 -3.92
C GLY A 30 1.69 10.43 -3.36
N GLU A 31 1.52 10.18 -2.07
CA GLU A 31 2.17 9.11 -1.35
C GLU A 31 1.13 8.35 -0.52
N GLU A 32 1.29 7.03 -0.47
CA GLU A 32 0.52 6.14 0.38
C GLU A 32 1.47 5.34 1.27
N THR A 33 1.21 5.35 2.57
CA THR A 33 1.82 4.41 3.52
C THR A 33 0.75 3.47 4.06
N ILE A 34 0.90 2.18 3.78
CA ILE A 34 0.01 1.12 4.27
C ILE A 34 0.67 0.41 5.45
N TYR A 35 0.05 0.48 6.62
CA TYR A 35 0.50 -0.24 7.80
C TYR A 35 -0.13 -1.64 7.81
N LEU A 36 0.70 -2.67 7.67
CA LEU A 36 0.24 -4.05 7.52
C LEU A 36 0.41 -4.85 8.82
N LYS A 37 -0.57 -5.73 9.10
CA LYS A 37 -0.47 -6.81 10.08
C LYS A 37 -0.30 -8.13 9.32
N ILE A 38 0.79 -8.84 9.58
CA ILE A 38 1.11 -10.12 8.97
C ILE A 38 0.60 -11.24 9.89
N ARG A 39 -0.44 -11.95 9.46
CA ARG A 39 -1.03 -13.09 10.21
C ARG A 39 -0.36 -14.42 9.90
N SER A 40 0.20 -14.56 8.69
CA SER A 40 0.96 -15.73 8.27
C SER A 40 2.18 -15.29 7.46
N VAL A 41 3.26 -16.05 7.56
CA VAL A 41 4.51 -15.79 6.83
C VAL A 41 4.21 -15.70 5.35
N SER A 42 4.63 -14.61 4.72
CA SER A 42 4.50 -14.39 3.29
C SER A 42 5.74 -13.68 2.76
N ARG A 43 6.11 -14.00 1.53
CA ARG A 43 7.16 -13.31 0.78
C ARG A 43 6.61 -12.21 -0.13
N ASN A 44 5.30 -12.23 -0.38
CA ASN A 44 4.62 -11.34 -1.31
C ASN A 44 3.52 -10.56 -0.60
N ILE A 45 3.40 -9.28 -0.96
CA ILE A 45 2.28 -8.42 -0.58
C ILE A 45 1.51 -8.14 -1.87
N GLU A 46 0.24 -8.59 -1.93
CA GLU A 46 -0.65 -8.31 -3.07
C GLU A 46 -1.59 -7.16 -2.70
N LEU A 47 -1.72 -6.19 -3.61
CA LEU A 47 -2.54 -4.98 -3.45
C LEU A 47 -3.32 -4.74 -4.75
N HIS A 48 -4.45 -4.03 -4.64
CA HIS A 48 -5.15 -3.54 -5.83
C HIS A 48 -4.55 -2.20 -6.26
N SER A 49 -4.36 -2.03 -7.57
CA SER A 49 -3.96 -0.77 -8.19
C SER A 49 -4.54 -0.73 -9.61
N VAL A 50 -5.14 0.40 -9.98
CA VAL A 50 -5.74 0.61 -11.31
C VAL A 50 -5.44 2.04 -11.74
N ASP A 51 -4.95 2.22 -12.97
CA ASP A 51 -4.63 3.50 -13.58
C ASP A 51 -3.68 4.41 -12.77
N LEU A 52 -2.80 3.82 -11.95
CA LEU A 52 -1.76 4.53 -11.19
C LEU A 52 -0.36 4.22 -11.72
N LYS A 53 0.45 5.26 -11.94
CA LYS A 53 1.88 5.12 -12.20
C LYS A 53 2.66 5.16 -10.90
N LEU A 54 3.17 4.02 -10.47
CA LEU A 54 4.04 3.92 -9.29
C LEU A 54 5.45 4.39 -9.65
N SER A 55 5.99 5.34 -8.89
CA SER A 55 7.35 5.87 -9.08
C SER A 55 8.33 5.19 -8.13
N ASP A 56 7.98 5.11 -6.84
CA ASP A 56 8.80 4.51 -5.80
C ASP A 56 7.95 3.59 -4.92
N VAL A 57 8.47 2.39 -4.64
CA VAL A 57 7.81 1.40 -3.78
C VAL A 57 8.86 0.82 -2.84
N PHE A 58 8.61 0.91 -1.53
CA PHE A 58 9.49 0.36 -0.51
C PHE A 58 8.69 -0.27 0.62
N CYS A 59 9.26 -1.30 1.24
CA CYS A 59 8.72 -1.92 2.44
C CYS A 59 9.64 -1.61 3.62
N ARG A 60 9.07 -1.18 4.75
CA ARG A 60 9.82 -0.94 5.98
C ARG A 60 9.29 -1.85 7.08
N PHE A 61 10.21 -2.57 7.73
CA PHE A 61 9.89 -3.31 8.93
C PHE A 61 9.94 -2.34 10.12
N LYS A 62 8.84 -2.24 10.85
CA LYS A 62 8.88 -1.61 12.17
C LYS A 62 9.45 -2.64 13.13
N GLY A 63 10.76 -2.65 13.30
CA GLY A 63 11.42 -3.47 14.32
C GLY A 63 10.80 -3.17 15.68
N GLY A 64 10.35 -4.20 16.39
CA GLY A 64 10.14 -4.07 17.82
C GLY A 64 11.52 -3.86 18.45
N GLU A 65 11.66 -2.86 19.31
CA GLU A 65 12.78 -2.83 20.24
C GLU A 65 12.74 -4.15 21.03
N SER A 66 13.64 -5.07 20.70
CA SER A 66 13.96 -6.16 21.60
C SER A 66 14.63 -5.53 22.81
N LYS A 67 14.00 -5.70 23.98
CA LYS A 67 14.59 -5.42 25.29
C LYS A 67 15.95 -6.10 25.45
#